data_AF-A0A926WQL5-F1
#
_entry.id   AF-A0A926WQL5-F1
#
_cell.length_a   1.000
_cell.length_b   1.000
_cell.length_c   1.000
_cell.angle_alpha   90.00
_cell.angle_beta   90.00
_cell.angle_gamma   90.00
#
_symmetry.space_group_name_H-M   'P 1'
#
loop_
_entity.id
_entity.type
_entity.pdbx_description
1 polymer ?
#
loop_
_entity_poly.entity_id
_entity_poly.type
_entity_poly.pdbx_seq_one_letter_code
_entity_poly.pdbx_strand_id
1 'polypeptide(L)'
;MENRPLLEKKYLLIDLDGTLTDTADIALKPMKDGQVQTDVSQIQVFQGATEFLAEAKNLGFECIIVSDSHPRYVDPIVREHFSEYCTAVLSLADKPNTLKTLNFLQEQNIDISSSTCYVIGDSWLDIELGRGLQVPTVLTAFYEARNLEIRDGIGDYVKNTKSGSTYFAQNYSSLLDILKNPLQNLLCLEAKFMGTVSCIARKPRPDDVPQGRLTAHRILARQSQGECDKYHATAKYFEFGQVARTQELLFLIRDAVMTYLELVLETQSYLWDIFTYVPDKQTTQPANKMGELFDLIVNQIRQSRPALSCISVFEWNNGVDSSTRKQSTAEDRRRFIDNNINLLDGLDLKGKSIIILDDQYTTGATADTLLEKLRAKGAKNILFIALFQLINSVDSNRDCPKCLANGLNKLLQLKINRETGVKFYSCVPPKAQGDGCGYSDSGVLCPKCSQEGMNKYMKERTNSQTGNKFYSCPKPPYGDGCGYTENIE
;
A
#
# COMPACT_ATOMS: atom_id res chain seq x y z
N MET A 1 -1.36 41.18 -17.39
CA MET A 1 -0.50 40.00 -17.15
C MET A 1 -1.43 38.86 -16.83
N GLU A 2 -1.66 37.97 -17.79
CA GLU A 2 -2.45 36.77 -17.57
C GLU A 2 -1.74 35.90 -16.53
N ASN A 3 -2.43 35.58 -15.44
CA ASN A 3 -2.02 34.57 -14.47
C ASN A 3 -2.00 33.22 -15.19
N ARG A 4 -0.91 32.88 -15.86
CA ARG A 4 -0.63 31.48 -16.20
C ARG A 4 -0.45 30.75 -14.87
N PRO A 5 -1.21 29.70 -14.58
CA PRO A 5 -0.96 28.89 -13.40
C PRO A 5 0.48 28.40 -13.47
N LEU A 6 1.24 28.60 -12.39
CA LEU A 6 2.56 28.00 -12.26
C LEU A 6 2.39 26.50 -12.49
N LEU A 7 3.07 25.98 -13.50
CA LEU A 7 3.08 24.54 -13.79
C LEU A 7 3.54 23.81 -12.54
N GLU A 8 2.71 22.89 -12.05
CA GLU A 8 3.07 22.00 -10.95
C GLU A 8 4.36 21.27 -11.30
N LYS A 9 5.36 21.37 -10.42
CA LYS A 9 6.63 20.68 -10.62
C LYS A 9 6.42 19.17 -10.48
N LYS A 10 7.19 18.39 -11.24
CA LYS A 10 7.10 16.93 -11.22
C LYS A 10 8.48 16.31 -11.06
N TYR A 11 8.59 15.31 -10.19
CA TYR A 11 9.86 14.65 -9.87
C TYR A 11 9.73 13.14 -9.91
N LEU A 12 10.79 12.47 -10.37
CA LEU A 12 10.98 11.04 -10.22
C LEU A 12 12.25 10.79 -9.41
N LEU A 13 12.10 10.12 -8.29
CA LEU A 13 13.21 9.58 -7.51
C LEU A 13 13.39 8.12 -7.92
N ILE A 14 14.45 7.83 -8.67
CA ILE A 14 14.61 6.57 -9.40
C ILE A 14 15.81 5.83 -8.82
N ASP A 15 15.60 4.60 -8.39
CA ASP A 15 16.70 3.71 -8.04
C ASP A 15 17.55 3.36 -9.29
N LEU A 16 18.82 2.98 -9.06
CA LEU A 16 19.73 2.64 -10.15
C LEU A 16 19.77 1.13 -10.42
N ASP A 17 20.02 0.34 -9.37
CA ASP A 17 20.44 -1.07 -9.47
C ASP A 17 19.22 -1.99 -9.46
N GLY A 18 18.95 -2.69 -10.57
CA GLY A 18 17.71 -3.47 -10.72
C GLY A 18 16.54 -2.66 -11.31
N THR A 19 16.71 -1.34 -11.44
CA THR A 19 15.69 -0.40 -11.93
C THR A 19 16.04 0.25 -13.26
N LEU A 20 17.24 0.85 -13.39
CA LEU A 20 17.76 1.41 -14.65
C LEU A 20 18.87 0.55 -15.25
N THR A 21 19.58 -0.20 -14.40
CA THR A 21 20.69 -1.08 -14.77
C THR A 21 20.43 -2.50 -14.29
N ASP A 22 20.81 -3.49 -15.10
CA ASP A 22 20.70 -4.92 -14.80
C ASP A 22 21.89 -5.38 -13.96
N THR A 23 22.01 -4.79 -12.78
CA THR A 23 23.20 -4.93 -11.93
C THR A 23 22.87 -5.44 -10.55
N ALA A 24 21.64 -5.83 -10.25
CA ALA A 24 21.20 -6.31 -8.93
C ALA A 24 21.96 -7.57 -8.44
N ASP A 25 22.74 -8.24 -9.28
CA ASP A 25 23.57 -9.39 -8.95
C ASP A 25 24.66 -9.09 -7.89
N ILE A 26 24.90 -10.06 -7.01
CA ILE A 26 25.90 -10.00 -5.93
C ILE A 26 27.34 -9.93 -6.46
N ALA A 27 27.60 -10.41 -7.68
CA ALA A 27 28.91 -10.36 -8.30
C ALA A 27 29.44 -8.91 -8.46
N LEU A 28 28.53 -7.94 -8.61
CA LEU A 28 28.87 -6.52 -8.74
C LEU A 28 28.99 -5.81 -7.39
N LYS A 29 28.70 -6.50 -6.28
CA LYS A 29 28.71 -5.90 -4.93
C LYS A 29 30.02 -5.20 -4.57
N PRO A 30 31.23 -5.73 -4.86
CA PRO A 30 32.47 -5.00 -4.57
C PRO A 30 32.58 -3.65 -5.31
N MET A 31 32.04 -3.54 -6.53
CA MET A 31 31.97 -2.26 -7.25
C MET A 31 30.96 -1.33 -6.55
N LYS A 32 29.74 -1.82 -6.29
CA LYS A 32 28.67 -1.06 -5.61
C LYS A 32 29.09 -0.53 -4.25
N ASP A 33 29.86 -1.30 -3.47
CA ASP A 33 30.38 -0.91 -2.16
C ASP A 33 31.63 0.01 -2.28
N GLY A 34 32.10 0.31 -3.50
CA GLY A 34 33.24 1.19 -3.76
C GLY A 34 34.62 0.60 -3.43
N GLN A 35 34.69 -0.72 -3.27
CA GLN A 35 35.91 -1.46 -2.91
C GLN A 35 36.83 -1.65 -4.12
N VAL A 36 36.27 -1.68 -5.32
CA VAL A 36 37.00 -1.74 -6.59
C VAL A 36 36.55 -0.61 -7.52
N GLN A 37 37.37 -0.30 -8.52
CA GLN A 37 37.03 0.68 -9.54
C GLN A 37 35.89 0.16 -10.42
N THR A 38 34.94 1.03 -10.73
CA THR A 38 33.80 0.72 -11.60
C THR A 38 34.24 0.67 -13.04
N ASP A 39 34.05 -0.49 -13.66
CA ASP A 39 34.19 -0.67 -15.10
C ASP A 39 32.81 -0.55 -15.74
N VAL A 40 32.52 0.63 -16.30
CA VAL A 40 31.21 0.96 -16.89
C VAL A 40 30.87 0.03 -18.06
N SER A 41 31.87 -0.56 -18.73
CA SER A 41 31.63 -1.50 -19.84
C SER A 41 30.98 -2.83 -19.38
N GLN A 42 31.05 -3.14 -18.08
CA GLN A 42 30.41 -4.31 -17.47
C GLN A 42 29.00 -4.00 -16.98
N ILE A 43 28.55 -2.75 -17.05
CA ILE A 43 27.26 -2.30 -16.55
C ILE A 43 26.24 -2.35 -17.67
N GLN A 44 25.33 -3.30 -17.60
CA GLN A 44 24.24 -3.41 -18.56
C GLN A 44 23.09 -2.46 -18.18
N VAL A 45 22.76 -1.53 -19.07
CA VAL A 45 21.55 -0.71 -18.96
C VAL A 45 20.35 -1.52 -19.46
N PHE A 46 19.22 -1.46 -18.77
CA PHE A 46 18.01 -2.13 -19.26
C PHE A 46 17.53 -1.52 -20.59
N GLN A 47 17.09 -2.38 -21.51
CA GLN A 47 16.53 -1.93 -22.77
C GLN A 47 15.30 -1.04 -22.51
N GLY A 48 15.29 0.16 -23.09
CA GLY A 48 14.21 1.14 -22.93
C GLY A 48 14.38 2.12 -21.77
N ALA A 49 15.42 2.00 -20.95
CA ALA A 49 15.64 2.87 -19.79
C ALA A 49 15.87 4.33 -20.21
N THR A 50 16.71 4.56 -21.21
CA THR A 50 17.01 5.90 -21.73
C THR A 50 15.81 6.55 -22.42
N GLU A 51 15.06 5.77 -23.20
CA GLU A 51 13.83 6.19 -23.86
C GLU A 51 12.76 6.56 -22.84
N PHE A 52 12.64 5.77 -21.78
CA PHE A 52 11.77 6.08 -20.65
C PHE A 52 12.13 7.43 -20.02
N LEU A 53 13.40 7.65 -19.68
CA LEU A 53 13.83 8.89 -19.04
C LEU A 53 13.62 10.11 -19.96
N ALA A 54 13.88 9.96 -21.26
CA ALA A 54 13.58 10.99 -22.25
C ALA A 54 12.08 11.32 -22.31
N GLU A 55 11.22 10.31 -22.34
CA GLU A 55 9.76 10.49 -22.33
C GLU A 55 9.24 11.08 -21.01
N ALA A 56 9.79 10.66 -19.86
CA ALA A 56 9.47 11.24 -18.56
C ALA A 56 9.82 12.74 -18.52
N LYS A 57 10.99 13.11 -19.04
CA LYS A 57 11.41 14.51 -19.21
C LYS A 57 10.45 15.28 -20.14
N ASN A 58 10.01 14.68 -21.24
CA ASN A 58 9.00 15.27 -22.14
C ASN A 58 7.64 15.46 -21.45
N LEU A 59 7.29 14.62 -20.47
CA LEU A 59 6.09 14.78 -19.61
C LEU A 59 6.26 15.84 -18.50
N GLY A 60 7.44 16.47 -18.43
CA GLY A 60 7.79 17.53 -17.49
C GLY A 60 8.36 17.02 -16.15
N PHE A 61 8.80 15.76 -16.07
CA PHE A 61 9.45 15.25 -14.87
C PHE A 61 10.95 15.58 -14.85
N GLU A 62 11.42 16.04 -13.70
CA GLU A 62 12.85 16.03 -13.37
C GLU A 62 13.22 14.66 -12.79
N CYS A 63 14.17 13.98 -13.43
CA CYS A 63 14.61 12.65 -13.02
C CYS A 63 15.83 12.74 -12.11
N ILE A 64 15.76 12.13 -10.93
CA ILE A 64 16.80 12.15 -9.91
C ILE A 64 17.13 10.71 -9.54
N ILE A 65 18.42 10.36 -9.59
CA ILE A 65 18.85 9.02 -9.20
C ILE A 65 19.05 8.97 -7.68
N VAL A 66 18.48 7.96 -7.02
CA VAL A 66 18.58 7.72 -5.57
C VAL A 66 19.03 6.28 -5.33
N SER A 67 20.32 6.10 -5.07
CA SER A 67 20.94 4.77 -4.94
C SER A 67 21.63 4.60 -3.58
N ASP A 68 21.58 3.39 -3.03
CA ASP A 68 22.38 3.00 -1.85
C ASP A 68 23.82 2.66 -2.19
N SER A 69 24.17 2.57 -3.48
CA SER A 69 25.51 2.28 -3.94
C SER A 69 26.45 3.48 -3.75
N HIS A 70 27.75 3.20 -3.68
CA HIS A 70 28.81 4.17 -3.45
C HIS A 70 28.97 5.11 -4.67
N PRO A 71 29.33 6.40 -4.48
CA PRO A 71 29.48 7.35 -5.60
C PRO A 71 30.55 6.94 -6.64
N ARG A 72 31.60 6.21 -6.22
CA ARG A 72 32.58 5.58 -7.15
C ARG A 72 31.93 4.63 -8.16
N TYR A 73 30.77 4.10 -7.84
CA TYR A 73 29.95 3.25 -8.70
C TYR A 73 28.90 4.04 -9.46
N VAL A 74 28.12 4.83 -8.75
CA VAL A 74 26.99 5.57 -9.33
C VAL A 74 27.48 6.64 -10.31
N ASP A 75 28.44 7.49 -9.93
CA ASP A 75 28.79 8.68 -10.73
C ASP A 75 29.32 8.35 -12.13
N PRO A 76 30.21 7.35 -12.33
CA PRO A 76 30.64 6.97 -13.68
C PRO A 76 29.50 6.46 -14.55
N ILE A 77 28.59 5.65 -14.00
CA ILE A 77 27.43 5.09 -14.74
C ILE A 77 26.50 6.22 -15.17
N VAL A 78 26.16 7.12 -14.24
CA VAL A 78 25.27 8.26 -14.55
C VAL A 78 25.89 9.18 -15.58
N ARG A 79 27.19 9.47 -15.47
CA ARG A 79 27.89 10.31 -16.43
C ARG A 79 27.89 9.71 -17.84
N GLU A 80 28.10 8.41 -17.96
CA GLU A 80 28.19 7.74 -19.26
C GLU A 80 26.80 7.55 -19.90
N HIS A 81 25.78 7.18 -19.11
CA HIS A 81 24.51 6.69 -19.66
C HIS A 81 23.31 7.61 -19.42
N PHE A 82 23.33 8.46 -18.39
CA PHE A 82 22.11 9.11 -17.90
C PHE A 82 22.21 10.63 -17.72
N SER A 83 23.36 11.25 -17.97
CA SER A 83 23.59 12.68 -17.71
C SER A 83 22.72 13.64 -18.54
N GLU A 84 22.20 13.19 -19.68
CA GLU A 84 21.29 13.99 -20.51
C GLU A 84 19.86 14.06 -19.91
N TYR A 85 19.49 13.05 -19.11
CA TYR A 85 18.12 12.85 -18.65
C TYR A 85 17.95 13.13 -17.17
N CYS A 86 18.97 12.85 -16.35
CA CYS A 86 18.93 13.02 -14.91
C CYS A 86 19.54 14.36 -14.48
N THR A 87 18.85 15.08 -13.59
CA THR A 87 19.27 16.41 -13.12
C THR A 87 20.13 16.36 -11.86
N ALA A 88 19.99 15.31 -11.06
CA ALA A 88 20.75 15.14 -9.83
C ALA A 88 20.90 13.66 -9.43
N VAL A 89 21.85 13.40 -8.53
CA VAL A 89 22.19 12.06 -8.03
C VAL A 89 22.41 12.11 -6.52
N LEU A 90 21.78 11.19 -5.80
CA LEU A 90 22.03 10.90 -4.40
C LEU A 90 22.59 9.47 -4.28
N SER A 91 23.86 9.36 -3.91
CA SER A 91 24.53 8.09 -3.59
C SER A 91 24.53 7.80 -2.09
N LEU A 92 24.66 6.51 -1.73
CA LEU A 92 24.58 6.02 -0.35
C LEU A 92 23.31 6.50 0.37
N ALA A 93 22.16 6.45 -0.29
CA ALA A 93 20.90 7.06 0.15
C ALA A 93 20.41 6.59 1.54
N ASP A 94 20.85 5.41 2.00
CA ASP A 94 20.48 4.79 3.28
C ASP A 94 19.01 4.34 3.31
N LYS A 95 18.49 3.81 2.19
CA LYS A 95 17.09 3.36 2.14
C LYS A 95 16.85 2.23 3.16
N PRO A 96 15.69 2.20 3.85
CA PRO A 96 14.49 3.02 3.63
C PRO A 96 14.46 4.32 4.46
N ASN A 97 15.57 4.71 5.10
CA ASN A 97 15.64 5.93 5.89
C ASN A 97 15.42 7.17 5.01
N THR A 98 14.53 8.07 5.43
CA THR A 98 14.19 9.25 4.62
C THR A 98 15.07 10.45 4.91
N LEU A 99 15.81 10.48 6.03
CA LEU A 99 16.51 11.67 6.50
C LEU A 99 17.51 12.21 5.46
N LYS A 100 18.36 11.33 4.93
CA LYS A 100 19.38 11.73 3.96
C LYS A 100 18.75 12.22 2.65
N THR A 101 17.70 11.52 2.19
CA THR A 101 16.94 11.92 1.00
C THR A 101 16.26 13.27 1.18
N LEU A 102 15.62 13.52 2.33
CA LEU A 102 15.00 14.81 2.64
C LEU A 102 16.01 15.96 2.69
N ASN A 103 17.16 15.75 3.34
CA ASN A 103 18.23 16.76 3.39
C ASN A 103 18.73 17.09 1.99
N PHE A 104 18.97 16.07 1.17
CA PHE A 104 19.37 16.25 -0.22
C PHE A 104 18.33 17.04 -1.03
N LEU A 105 17.04 16.67 -0.94
CA LEU A 105 15.98 17.40 -1.64
C LEU A 105 15.90 18.87 -1.20
N GLN A 106 16.08 19.13 0.09
CA GLN A 106 16.14 20.48 0.63
C GLN A 106 17.33 21.28 0.07
N GLU A 107 18.53 20.68 0.03
CA GLU A 107 19.73 21.29 -0.57
C GLU A 107 19.52 21.62 -2.06
N GLN A 108 18.75 20.79 -2.77
CA GLN A 108 18.37 21.02 -4.18
C GLN A 108 17.18 21.99 -4.35
N ASN A 109 16.61 22.52 -3.26
CA ASN A 109 15.40 23.36 -3.28
C ASN A 109 14.18 22.65 -3.92
N ILE A 110 14.06 21.34 -3.67
CA ILE A 110 12.96 20.50 -4.16
C ILE A 110 11.94 20.32 -3.04
N ASP A 111 10.74 20.86 -3.23
CA ASP A 111 9.59 20.63 -2.35
C ASP A 111 8.69 19.53 -2.94
N ILE A 112 8.79 18.32 -2.39
CA ILE A 112 7.96 17.18 -2.80
C ILE A 112 6.55 17.21 -2.21
N SER A 113 6.27 18.05 -1.21
CA SER A 113 4.96 18.10 -0.55
C SER A 113 3.89 18.80 -1.39
N SER A 114 4.31 19.74 -2.24
CA SER A 114 3.46 20.51 -3.15
C SER A 114 3.62 20.11 -4.62
N SER A 115 4.37 19.04 -4.90
CA SER A 115 4.72 18.59 -6.24
C SER A 115 4.19 17.18 -6.53
N THR A 116 4.06 16.85 -7.81
CA THR A 116 3.83 15.46 -8.23
C THR A 116 5.16 14.70 -8.17
N CYS A 117 5.31 13.82 -7.20
CA CYS A 117 6.55 13.06 -6.99
C CYS A 117 6.28 11.56 -6.94
N TYR A 118 7.17 10.75 -7.53
CA TYR A 118 7.13 9.29 -7.43
C TYR A 118 8.49 8.74 -7.01
N VAL A 119 8.50 7.68 -6.20
CA VAL A 119 9.68 6.83 -6.01
C VAL A 119 9.53 5.58 -6.88
N ILE A 120 10.55 5.26 -7.66
CA ILE A 120 10.58 4.12 -8.58
C ILE A 120 11.75 3.23 -8.18
N GLY A 121 11.49 1.95 -7.91
CA GLY A 121 12.54 0.99 -7.61
C GLY A 121 12.05 -0.45 -7.70
N ASP A 122 12.95 -1.42 -7.54
CA ASP A 122 12.68 -2.86 -7.62
C ASP A 122 12.59 -3.53 -6.24
N SER A 123 12.92 -2.81 -5.17
CA SER A 123 13.03 -3.35 -3.82
C SER A 123 11.99 -2.81 -2.85
N TRP A 124 11.79 -3.52 -1.74
CA TRP A 124 10.98 -3.05 -0.62
C TRP A 124 11.56 -1.78 0.04
N LEU A 125 12.87 -1.55 -0.08
CA LEU A 125 13.53 -0.36 0.46
C LEU A 125 13.01 0.91 -0.23
N ASP A 126 12.81 0.84 -1.55
CA ASP A 126 12.27 1.95 -2.34
C ASP A 126 10.81 2.23 -2.00
N ILE A 127 10.04 1.16 -1.80
CA ILE A 127 8.64 1.26 -1.37
C ILE A 127 8.56 1.96 -0.02
N GLU A 128 9.37 1.53 0.95
CA GLU A 128 9.34 2.08 2.30
C GLU A 128 9.91 3.51 2.36
N LEU A 129 10.94 3.82 1.56
CA LEU A 129 11.42 5.19 1.36
C LEU A 129 10.27 6.09 0.88
N GLY A 130 9.60 5.73 -0.22
CA GLY A 130 8.53 6.57 -0.77
C GLY A 130 7.32 6.69 0.16
N ARG A 131 6.98 5.62 0.88
CA ARG A 131 5.95 5.68 1.93
C ARG A 131 6.33 6.59 3.08
N GLY A 132 7.59 6.55 3.54
CA GLY A 132 8.11 7.45 4.57
C GLY A 132 8.16 8.91 4.11
N LEU A 133 8.39 9.14 2.81
CA LEU A 133 8.27 10.44 2.14
C LEU A 133 6.81 10.83 1.83
N GLN A 134 5.84 9.93 2.06
CA GLN A 134 4.42 10.10 1.78
C GLN A 134 4.10 10.34 0.29
N VAL A 135 4.95 9.84 -0.62
CA VAL A 135 4.77 9.94 -2.08
C VAL A 135 4.42 8.58 -2.69
N PRO A 136 3.69 8.55 -3.81
CA PRO A 136 3.40 7.31 -4.52
C PRO A 136 4.67 6.55 -4.95
N THR A 137 4.58 5.23 -4.93
CA THR A 137 5.70 4.34 -5.25
C THR A 137 5.37 3.40 -6.39
N VAL A 138 6.32 3.15 -7.28
CA VAL A 138 6.23 2.17 -8.36
C VAL A 138 7.23 1.05 -8.07
N LEU A 139 6.72 -0.15 -7.80
CA LEU A 139 7.55 -1.34 -7.75
C LEU A 139 7.76 -1.85 -9.18
N THR A 140 9.01 -1.92 -9.62
CA THR A 140 9.38 -2.50 -10.90
C THR A 140 9.72 -3.98 -10.73
N ALA A 141 9.50 -4.75 -11.80
CA ALA A 141 9.89 -6.16 -11.86
C ALA A 141 10.65 -6.43 -13.16
N PHE A 142 11.67 -5.61 -13.44
CA PHE A 142 12.50 -5.74 -14.63
C PHE A 142 13.60 -6.79 -14.43
N TYR A 143 14.15 -6.84 -13.21
CA TYR A 143 15.17 -7.80 -12.84
C TYR A 143 14.57 -9.16 -12.45
N GLU A 144 15.03 -10.23 -13.10
CA GLU A 144 14.74 -11.60 -12.67
C GLU A 144 15.81 -12.09 -11.69
N ALA A 145 15.47 -12.05 -10.40
CA ALA A 145 16.40 -12.48 -9.35
C ALA A 145 16.77 -13.96 -9.49
N ARG A 146 18.05 -14.24 -9.73
CA ARG A 146 18.61 -15.61 -9.78
C ARG A 146 18.88 -16.20 -8.40
N ASN A 147 19.05 -15.35 -7.38
CA ASN A 147 19.27 -15.71 -5.98
C ASN A 147 18.47 -14.75 -5.07
N LEU A 148 18.03 -15.24 -3.92
CA LEU A 148 17.39 -14.39 -2.90
C LEU A 148 18.47 -13.66 -2.09
N GLU A 149 18.50 -12.33 -2.16
CA GLU A 149 19.38 -11.49 -1.33
C GLU A 149 18.57 -11.03 -0.11
N ILE A 150 18.99 -11.47 1.09
CA ILE A 150 18.20 -11.32 2.32
C ILE A 150 18.16 -9.87 2.83
N ARG A 151 19.22 -9.10 2.61
CA ARG A 151 19.38 -7.74 3.16
C ARG A 151 18.48 -6.77 2.40
N ASP A 152 18.62 -6.75 1.09
CA ASP A 152 17.94 -5.84 0.16
C ASP A 152 16.59 -6.44 -0.29
N GLY A 153 16.33 -7.71 0.02
CA GLY A 153 15.07 -8.40 -0.28
C GLY A 153 14.88 -8.67 -1.77
N ILE A 154 15.96 -8.61 -2.56
CA ILE A 154 15.94 -8.88 -4.00
C ILE A 154 15.54 -10.35 -4.20
N GLY A 155 14.46 -10.56 -4.96
CA GLY A 155 13.84 -11.88 -5.14
C GLY A 155 12.82 -12.27 -4.05
N ASP A 156 12.63 -11.48 -2.99
CA ASP A 156 11.58 -11.69 -1.99
C ASP A 156 10.26 -11.04 -2.40
N TYR A 157 9.52 -11.75 -3.25
CA TYR A 157 8.20 -11.34 -3.74
C TYR A 157 7.23 -10.99 -2.60
N VAL A 158 7.27 -11.74 -1.49
CA VAL A 158 6.32 -11.58 -0.38
C VAL A 158 6.62 -10.29 0.38
N LYS A 159 7.90 -10.00 0.65
CA LYS A 159 8.30 -8.77 1.33
C LYS A 159 7.95 -7.53 0.50
N ASN A 160 8.32 -7.51 -0.79
CA ASN A 160 7.98 -6.41 -1.69
C ASN A 160 6.46 -6.16 -1.74
N THR A 161 5.68 -7.23 -1.87
CA THR A 161 4.21 -7.13 -1.86
C THR A 161 3.68 -6.57 -0.54
N LYS A 162 4.21 -7.06 0.60
CA LYS A 162 3.77 -6.61 1.93
C LYS A 162 4.23 -5.19 2.27
N SER A 163 5.32 -4.70 1.70
CA SER A 163 5.73 -3.30 1.88
C SER A 163 4.78 -2.32 1.18
N GLY A 164 4.07 -2.77 0.15
CA GLY A 164 2.82 -2.14 -0.27
C GLY A 164 2.96 -0.94 -1.20
N SER A 165 3.61 -1.12 -2.35
CA SER A 165 3.78 -0.07 -3.36
C SER A 165 2.45 0.56 -3.81
N THR A 166 2.44 1.73 -4.44
CA THR A 166 1.21 2.27 -5.04
C THR A 166 0.89 1.54 -6.34
N TYR A 167 1.90 1.44 -7.20
CA TYR A 167 1.81 0.87 -8.54
C TYR A 167 2.78 -0.30 -8.70
N PHE A 168 2.58 -1.04 -9.79
CA PHE A 168 3.47 -2.11 -10.22
C PHE A 168 3.72 -1.99 -11.72
N ALA A 169 4.98 -2.08 -12.14
CA ALA A 169 5.38 -1.97 -13.54
C ALA A 169 6.26 -3.18 -13.95
N GLN A 170 5.87 -3.86 -15.02
CA GLN A 170 6.64 -4.99 -15.57
C GLN A 170 7.61 -4.57 -16.68
N ASN A 171 7.42 -3.37 -17.22
CA ASN A 171 8.29 -2.77 -18.22
C ASN A 171 8.15 -1.25 -18.20
N TYR A 172 9.05 -0.56 -18.90
CA TYR A 172 9.02 0.89 -19.01
C TYR A 172 7.76 1.46 -19.67
N SER A 173 7.09 0.71 -20.56
CA SER A 173 5.81 1.15 -21.14
C SER A 173 4.71 1.24 -20.09
N SER A 174 4.60 0.24 -19.21
CA SER A 174 3.66 0.28 -18.09
C SER A 174 3.98 1.40 -17.11
N LEU A 175 5.27 1.69 -16.92
CA LEU A 175 5.71 2.79 -16.08
C LEU A 175 5.32 4.15 -16.66
N LEU A 176 5.51 4.35 -17.98
CA LEU A 176 5.03 5.57 -18.66
C LEU A 176 3.50 5.70 -18.60
N ASP A 177 2.76 4.61 -18.69
CA ASP A 177 1.29 4.66 -18.55
C ASP A 177 0.88 5.09 -17.14
N ILE A 178 1.55 4.60 -16.10
CA ILE A 178 1.34 5.07 -14.72
C ILE A 178 1.55 6.58 -14.61
N LEU A 179 2.62 7.12 -15.21
CA LEU A 179 2.90 8.56 -15.15
C LEU A 179 1.87 9.41 -15.90
N LYS A 180 1.31 8.88 -17.00
CA LYS A 180 0.28 9.55 -17.82
C LYS A 180 -1.12 9.45 -17.21
N ASN A 181 -1.43 8.29 -16.64
CA ASN A 181 -2.76 7.89 -16.19
C ASN A 181 -2.71 7.32 -14.76
N PRO A 182 -2.26 8.11 -13.75
CA PRO A 182 -1.98 7.57 -12.42
C PRO A 182 -3.23 7.01 -11.74
N LEU A 183 -4.38 7.69 -11.84
CA LEU A 183 -5.60 7.25 -11.19
C LEU A 183 -6.16 5.94 -11.79
N GLN A 184 -6.06 5.76 -13.10
CA GLN A 184 -6.46 4.53 -13.81
C GLN A 184 -5.53 3.36 -13.49
N ASN A 185 -4.30 3.66 -13.08
CA ASN A 185 -3.31 2.67 -12.68
C ASN A 185 -3.36 2.29 -11.18
N LEU A 186 -4.24 2.90 -10.40
CA LEU A 186 -4.48 2.51 -9.01
C LEU A 186 -5.17 1.15 -8.92
N LEU A 187 -5.05 0.49 -7.76
CA LEU A 187 -5.86 -0.70 -7.49
C LEU A 187 -7.36 -0.36 -7.56
N CYS A 188 -8.15 -1.30 -8.05
CA CYS A 188 -9.55 -1.10 -8.41
C CYS A 188 -10.38 -0.33 -7.35
N LEU A 189 -10.23 -0.70 -6.08
CA LEU A 189 -10.97 -0.07 -4.99
C LEU A 189 -10.35 1.29 -4.57
N GLU A 190 -9.02 1.44 -4.62
CA GLU A 190 -8.35 2.74 -4.44
C GLU A 190 -8.77 3.73 -5.53
N ALA A 191 -8.78 3.30 -6.79
CA ALA A 191 -9.22 4.07 -7.95
C ALA A 191 -10.66 4.58 -7.78
N LYS A 192 -11.56 3.69 -7.33
CA LYS A 192 -12.97 4.04 -7.08
C LYS A 192 -13.12 5.08 -5.96
N PHE A 193 -12.34 4.99 -4.89
CA PHE A 193 -12.33 6.02 -3.84
C PHE A 193 -11.78 7.37 -4.32
N MET A 194 -10.97 7.37 -5.37
CA MET A 194 -10.51 8.59 -6.05
C MET A 194 -11.46 9.08 -7.15
N GLY A 195 -12.66 8.49 -7.27
CA GLY A 195 -13.67 8.92 -8.24
C GLY A 195 -13.39 8.47 -9.68
N THR A 196 -12.54 7.45 -9.88
CA THR A 196 -12.24 6.88 -11.19
C THR A 196 -12.56 5.39 -11.23
N VAL A 197 -12.24 4.74 -12.36
CA VAL A 197 -12.41 3.30 -12.56
C VAL A 197 -11.06 2.70 -12.95
N SER A 198 -10.73 1.58 -12.32
CA SER A 198 -9.60 0.71 -12.71
C SER A 198 -10.00 -0.74 -12.52
N CYS A 199 -9.39 -1.64 -13.27
CA CYS A 199 -9.53 -3.09 -13.11
C CYS A 199 -8.26 -3.74 -12.52
N ILE A 200 -7.30 -2.94 -12.05
CA ILE A 200 -6.05 -3.45 -11.52
C ILE A 200 -6.28 -4.08 -10.15
N ALA A 201 -5.71 -5.25 -9.95
CA ALA A 201 -5.64 -5.91 -8.66
C ALA A 201 -4.22 -6.39 -8.40
N ARG A 202 -3.79 -6.31 -7.14
CA ARG A 202 -2.49 -6.80 -6.73
C ARG A 202 -2.52 -8.30 -6.54
N LYS A 203 -1.47 -8.96 -6.98
CA LYS A 203 -1.20 -10.36 -6.67
C LYS A 203 -0.36 -10.41 -5.39
N PRO A 204 -0.86 -10.95 -4.27
CA PRO A 204 -0.09 -11.05 -3.04
C PRO A 204 0.90 -12.22 -3.03
N ARG A 205 0.73 -13.13 -4.00
CA ARG A 205 1.62 -14.24 -4.34
C ARG A 205 1.43 -14.59 -5.82
N PRO A 206 2.40 -15.26 -6.46
CA PRO A 206 2.22 -15.79 -7.81
C PRO A 206 0.99 -16.70 -7.90
N ASP A 207 0.42 -16.77 -9.10
CA ASP A 207 -0.66 -17.71 -9.39
C ASP A 207 -0.08 -19.14 -9.40
N ASP A 208 -0.76 -20.08 -8.76
CA ASP A 208 -0.33 -21.48 -8.65
C ASP A 208 -1.25 -22.37 -9.49
N VAL A 209 -0.69 -23.24 -10.34
CA VAL A 209 -1.46 -24.07 -11.30
C VAL A 209 -1.04 -25.55 -11.26
N PRO A 210 -1.03 -26.20 -10.08
CA PRO A 210 -0.58 -27.57 -9.95
C PRO A 210 -1.56 -28.48 -10.68
N GLN A 211 -1.05 -29.29 -11.62
CA GLN A 211 -1.84 -30.25 -12.39
C GLN A 211 -3.05 -29.60 -13.10
N GLY A 212 -2.91 -28.35 -13.55
CA GLY A 212 -3.97 -27.62 -14.26
C GLY A 212 -5.08 -27.05 -13.36
N ARG A 213 -4.88 -26.98 -12.04
CA ARG A 213 -5.83 -26.41 -11.08
C ARG A 213 -5.41 -25.01 -10.67
N LEU A 214 -6.05 -23.97 -11.20
CA LEU A 214 -5.68 -22.59 -10.86
C LEU A 214 -6.00 -22.26 -9.40
N THR A 215 -5.04 -21.66 -8.70
CA THR A 215 -5.21 -20.93 -7.45
C THR A 215 -4.66 -19.52 -7.64
N ALA A 216 -5.53 -18.51 -7.57
CA ALA A 216 -5.17 -17.11 -7.76
C ALA A 216 -5.59 -16.25 -6.56
N HIS A 217 -4.82 -15.21 -6.27
CA HIS A 217 -5.12 -14.25 -5.20
C HIS A 217 -5.10 -12.83 -5.73
N ARG A 218 -6.10 -12.04 -5.37
CA ARG A 218 -6.27 -10.67 -5.86
C ARG A 218 -6.66 -9.74 -4.72
N ILE A 219 -6.02 -8.59 -4.66
CA ILE A 219 -6.25 -7.55 -3.66
C ILE A 219 -6.69 -6.28 -4.38
N LEU A 220 -7.77 -5.65 -3.90
CA LEU A 220 -8.36 -4.48 -4.56
C LEU A 220 -7.94 -3.13 -3.95
N ALA A 221 -7.42 -3.10 -2.72
CA ALA A 221 -6.84 -1.91 -2.10
C ALA A 221 -5.83 -2.23 -0.99
N ARG A 222 -5.01 -1.25 -0.64
CA ARG A 222 -4.09 -1.32 0.51
C ARG A 222 -4.71 -0.74 1.76
N GLN A 223 -4.45 -1.41 2.87
CA GLN A 223 -4.64 -0.89 4.21
C GLN A 223 -3.27 -0.72 4.86
N SER A 224 -2.83 0.53 4.99
CA SER A 224 -1.57 0.89 5.61
C SER A 224 -1.58 0.77 7.13
N GLN A 225 -0.40 0.45 7.66
CA GLN A 225 0.03 0.78 9.01
C GLN A 225 1.18 1.78 8.88
N GLY A 226 1.22 2.82 9.72
CA GLY A 226 2.27 3.84 9.60
C GLY A 226 2.14 4.75 8.38
N GLU A 227 3.26 5.34 7.96
CA GLU A 227 3.35 6.29 6.85
C GLU A 227 3.01 5.64 5.50
N CYS A 228 2.36 6.40 4.61
CA CYS A 228 1.95 5.93 3.28
C CYS A 228 1.47 7.09 2.39
N ASP A 229 1.49 6.89 1.07
CA ASP A 229 0.94 7.82 0.08
C ASP A 229 -0.58 8.02 0.17
N LYS A 230 -1.09 9.11 -0.38
CA LYS A 230 -2.50 9.51 -0.31
C LYS A 230 -3.54 8.49 -0.83
N TYR A 231 -3.15 7.48 -1.61
CA TYR A 231 -4.10 6.56 -2.26
C TYR A 231 -4.45 5.34 -1.40
N HIS A 232 -3.76 5.11 -0.27
CA HIS A 232 -4.11 3.99 0.62
C HIS A 232 -5.54 4.12 1.16
N ALA A 233 -6.24 3.00 1.38
CA ALA A 233 -7.67 2.99 1.69
C ALA A 233 -8.00 2.73 3.18
N THR A 234 -7.10 3.09 4.08
CA THR A 234 -7.19 2.68 5.50
C THR A 234 -8.39 3.29 6.22
N ALA A 235 -8.70 4.57 5.97
CA ALA A 235 -9.88 5.21 6.55
C ALA A 235 -11.16 4.51 6.08
N LYS A 236 -11.24 4.18 4.78
CA LYS A 236 -12.37 3.46 4.18
C LYS A 236 -12.51 2.03 4.68
N TYR A 237 -11.42 1.33 4.94
CA TYR A 237 -11.46 0.03 5.62
C TYR A 237 -12.11 0.13 7.01
N PHE A 238 -11.73 1.14 7.82
CA PHE A 238 -12.32 1.33 9.14
C PHE A 238 -13.78 1.79 9.05
N GLU A 239 -14.12 2.70 8.13
CA GLU A 239 -15.51 3.11 7.86
C GLU A 239 -16.38 1.91 7.48
N PHE A 240 -15.89 1.04 6.60
CA PHE A 240 -16.59 -0.20 6.21
C PHE A 240 -16.84 -1.14 7.41
N GLY A 241 -15.94 -1.13 8.39
CA GLY A 241 -16.08 -1.86 9.64
C GLY A 241 -16.97 -1.21 10.69
N GLN A 242 -17.68 -0.10 10.41
CA GLN A 242 -18.52 0.59 11.38
C GLN A 242 -20.01 0.25 11.23
N VAL A 243 -20.73 0.26 12.35
CA VAL A 243 -22.20 0.15 12.36
C VAL A 243 -22.85 1.32 11.60
N ALA A 244 -22.29 2.52 11.75
CA ALA A 244 -22.76 3.74 11.11
C ALA A 244 -22.23 3.98 9.69
N ARG A 245 -21.66 2.95 9.04
CA ARG A 245 -21.15 3.07 7.66
C ARG A 245 -22.24 3.54 6.70
N THR A 246 -21.85 4.33 5.71
CA THR A 246 -22.78 4.90 4.74
C THR A 246 -23.16 3.90 3.65
N GLN A 247 -24.39 4.02 3.11
CA GLN A 247 -24.80 3.25 1.94
C GLN A 247 -23.98 3.63 0.70
N GLU A 248 -23.56 4.89 0.60
CA GLU A 248 -22.65 5.37 -0.43
C GLU A 248 -21.33 4.60 -0.44
N LEU A 249 -20.71 4.39 0.73
CA LEU A 249 -19.50 3.57 0.83
C LEU A 249 -19.74 2.14 0.33
N LEU A 250 -20.85 1.50 0.72
CA LEU A 250 -21.17 0.15 0.29
C LEU A 250 -21.35 0.05 -1.23
N PHE A 251 -21.99 1.05 -1.85
CA PHE A 251 -22.12 1.11 -3.30
C PHE A 251 -20.78 1.36 -4.01
N LEU A 252 -19.90 2.20 -3.45
CA LEU A 252 -18.55 2.38 -3.98
C LEU A 252 -17.77 1.05 -3.95
N ILE A 253 -17.81 0.33 -2.84
CA ILE A 253 -17.13 -0.97 -2.73
C ILE A 253 -17.74 -1.99 -3.70
N ARG A 254 -19.08 -2.09 -3.75
CA ARG A 254 -19.80 -2.98 -4.69
C ARG A 254 -19.35 -2.71 -6.13
N ASP A 255 -19.36 -1.46 -6.57
CA ASP A 255 -19.03 -1.10 -7.94
C ASP A 255 -17.58 -1.43 -8.31
N ALA A 256 -16.64 -1.21 -7.40
CA ALA A 256 -15.25 -1.61 -7.61
C ALA A 256 -15.12 -3.12 -7.74
N VAL A 257 -15.73 -3.89 -6.83
CA VAL A 257 -15.73 -5.36 -6.90
C VAL A 257 -16.36 -5.84 -8.21
N MET A 258 -17.49 -5.24 -8.62
CA MET A 258 -18.15 -5.56 -9.89
C MET A 258 -17.26 -5.27 -11.10
N THR A 259 -16.57 -4.13 -11.13
CA THR A 259 -15.62 -3.78 -12.20
C THR A 259 -14.55 -4.86 -12.35
N TYR A 260 -13.98 -5.32 -11.22
CA TYR A 260 -12.97 -6.38 -11.24
C TYR A 260 -13.56 -7.75 -11.63
N LEU A 261 -14.74 -8.08 -11.11
CA LEU A 261 -15.42 -9.34 -11.41
C LEU A 261 -15.82 -9.44 -12.88
N GLU A 262 -16.30 -8.36 -13.50
CA GLU A 262 -16.66 -8.33 -14.92
C GLU A 262 -15.44 -8.69 -15.78
N LEU A 263 -14.27 -8.10 -15.54
CA LEU A 263 -13.03 -8.49 -16.19
C LEU A 263 -12.72 -9.99 -16.03
N VAL A 264 -12.84 -10.51 -14.81
CA VAL A 264 -12.58 -11.93 -14.50
C VAL A 264 -13.56 -12.86 -15.22
N LEU A 265 -14.84 -12.49 -15.29
CA LEU A 265 -15.93 -13.27 -15.89
C LEU A 265 -15.99 -13.14 -17.41
N GLU A 266 -15.36 -12.12 -17.99
CA GLU A 266 -15.16 -11.94 -19.43
C GLU A 266 -13.91 -12.66 -19.93
N THR A 267 -12.92 -12.86 -19.05
CA THR A 267 -11.72 -13.62 -19.38
C THR A 267 -12.07 -15.10 -19.59
N GLN A 268 -12.21 -15.52 -20.86
CA GLN A 268 -12.67 -16.87 -21.25
C GLN A 268 -11.72 -18.02 -20.85
N SER A 269 -10.59 -17.73 -20.21
CA SER A 269 -9.62 -18.73 -19.76
C SER A 269 -10.21 -19.70 -18.72
N TYR A 270 -11.25 -19.29 -17.98
CA TYR A 270 -11.92 -20.12 -16.98
C TYR A 270 -13.42 -19.89 -16.96
N LEU A 271 -14.19 -20.98 -16.92
CA LEU A 271 -15.61 -20.92 -16.56
C LEU A 271 -15.73 -20.93 -15.04
N TRP A 272 -16.37 -19.91 -14.46
CA TRP A 272 -16.63 -19.80 -13.02
C TRP A 272 -18.03 -20.35 -12.70
N ASP A 273 -18.11 -21.30 -11.77
CA ASP A 273 -19.36 -21.97 -11.39
C ASP A 273 -20.01 -21.33 -10.16
N ILE A 274 -19.18 -20.94 -9.18
CA ILE A 274 -19.64 -20.47 -7.86
C ILE A 274 -18.99 -19.14 -7.53
N PHE A 275 -19.78 -18.19 -7.05
CA PHE A 275 -19.32 -17.00 -6.36
C PHE A 275 -19.81 -17.03 -4.92
N THR A 276 -18.90 -16.89 -3.96
CA THR A 276 -19.17 -16.94 -2.52
C THR A 276 -18.35 -15.87 -1.80
N TYR A 277 -18.60 -15.69 -0.50
CA TYR A 277 -17.85 -14.81 0.37
C TYR A 277 -17.43 -15.52 1.66
N VAL A 278 -16.46 -14.96 2.37
CA VAL A 278 -16.08 -15.38 3.72
C VAL A 278 -17.03 -14.70 4.72
N PRO A 279 -17.85 -15.45 5.49
CA PRO A 279 -18.78 -14.85 6.42
C PRO A 279 -18.07 -14.19 7.59
N ASP A 280 -18.70 -13.16 8.16
CA ASP A 280 -18.24 -12.56 9.41
C ASP A 280 -18.54 -13.51 10.59
N LYS A 281 -17.72 -13.43 11.64
CA LYS A 281 -18.06 -14.05 12.93
C LYS A 281 -19.29 -13.38 13.52
N GLN A 282 -20.06 -14.12 14.34
CA GLN A 282 -21.21 -13.59 15.06
C GLN A 282 -20.85 -12.37 15.95
N THR A 283 -19.64 -12.33 16.51
CA THR A 283 -19.16 -11.22 17.34
C THR A 283 -18.59 -10.04 16.54
N THR A 284 -18.58 -10.13 15.21
CA THR A 284 -18.14 -9.02 14.35
C THR A 284 -19.17 -7.91 14.44
N GLN A 285 -18.68 -6.68 14.62
CA GLN A 285 -19.51 -5.49 14.59
C GLN A 285 -19.04 -4.64 13.42
N PRO A 286 -19.92 -4.28 12.47
CA PRO A 286 -21.32 -4.70 12.34
C PRO A 286 -21.46 -6.20 12.01
N ALA A 287 -22.53 -6.84 12.48
CA ALA A 287 -22.82 -8.23 12.15
C ALA A 287 -23.16 -8.37 10.64
N ASN A 288 -22.76 -9.48 10.02
CA ASN A 288 -23.06 -9.81 8.62
C ASN A 288 -22.65 -8.75 7.57
N LYS A 289 -21.59 -7.99 7.85
CA LYS A 289 -21.02 -6.95 6.97
C LYS A 289 -20.72 -7.47 5.55
N MET A 290 -20.04 -8.60 5.43
CA MET A 290 -19.68 -9.21 4.16
C MET A 290 -20.89 -9.80 3.45
N GLY A 291 -21.86 -10.33 4.20
CA GLY A 291 -23.12 -10.81 3.62
C GLY A 291 -23.93 -9.69 2.98
N GLU A 292 -24.05 -8.53 3.65
CA GLU A 292 -24.73 -7.35 3.08
C GLU A 292 -24.05 -6.88 1.78
N LEU A 293 -22.72 -6.75 1.78
CA LEU A 293 -21.98 -6.38 0.57
C LEU A 293 -22.16 -7.43 -0.54
N PHE A 294 -22.11 -8.72 -0.19
CA PHE A 294 -22.31 -9.81 -1.14
C PHE A 294 -23.70 -9.76 -1.78
N ASP A 295 -24.77 -9.53 -0.99
CA ASP A 295 -26.13 -9.41 -1.51
C ASP A 295 -26.27 -8.24 -2.50
N LEU A 296 -25.63 -7.09 -2.21
CA LEU A 296 -25.58 -5.95 -3.12
C LEU A 296 -24.93 -6.30 -4.47
N ILE A 297 -23.84 -7.06 -4.45
CA ILE A 297 -23.12 -7.51 -5.65
C ILE A 297 -23.96 -8.55 -6.42
N VAL A 298 -24.51 -9.54 -5.72
CA VAL A 298 -25.26 -10.66 -6.31
C VAL A 298 -26.53 -10.20 -7.01
N ASN A 299 -27.21 -9.19 -6.47
CA ASN A 299 -28.40 -8.61 -7.12
C ASN A 299 -28.09 -8.07 -8.52
N GLN A 300 -26.86 -7.59 -8.75
CA GLN A 300 -26.39 -7.14 -10.06
C GLN A 300 -25.92 -8.32 -10.93
N ILE A 301 -25.14 -9.24 -10.36
CA ILE A 301 -24.62 -10.42 -11.09
C ILE A 301 -25.75 -11.31 -11.63
N ARG A 302 -26.80 -11.57 -10.85
CA ARG A 302 -27.90 -12.46 -11.28
C ARG A 302 -28.60 -11.99 -12.55
N GLN A 303 -28.58 -10.68 -12.82
CA GLN A 303 -29.16 -10.11 -14.04
C GLN A 303 -28.26 -10.34 -15.26
N SER A 304 -26.94 -10.23 -15.09
CA SER A 304 -25.97 -10.31 -16.21
C SER A 304 -25.40 -11.72 -16.43
N ARG A 305 -25.39 -12.57 -15.40
CA ARG A 305 -24.74 -13.90 -15.39
C ARG A 305 -25.58 -14.95 -14.65
N PRO A 306 -26.78 -15.32 -15.16
CA PRO A 306 -27.70 -16.23 -14.47
C PRO A 306 -27.13 -17.65 -14.26
N ALA A 307 -26.10 -18.05 -15.00
CA ALA A 307 -25.44 -19.35 -14.86
C ALA A 307 -24.44 -19.42 -13.67
N LEU A 308 -24.03 -18.27 -13.11
CA LEU A 308 -23.11 -18.22 -11.98
C LEU A 308 -23.88 -18.43 -10.67
N SER A 309 -23.55 -19.50 -9.93
CA SER A 309 -24.20 -19.79 -8.66
C SER A 309 -23.65 -18.89 -7.56
N CYS A 310 -24.42 -17.89 -7.16
CA CYS A 310 -24.08 -16.99 -6.05
C CYS A 310 -24.71 -17.50 -4.74
N ILE A 311 -23.90 -18.19 -3.92
CA ILE A 311 -24.35 -18.85 -2.68
C ILE A 311 -23.30 -18.68 -1.56
N SER A 312 -23.73 -18.81 -0.31
CA SER A 312 -22.78 -19.02 0.79
C SER A 312 -22.27 -20.46 0.75
N VAL A 313 -20.96 -20.62 0.93
CA VAL A 313 -20.29 -21.93 0.99
C VAL A 313 -19.70 -22.21 2.38
N PHE A 314 -19.50 -21.18 3.19
CA PHE A 314 -18.83 -21.26 4.47
C PHE A 314 -19.76 -20.87 5.62
N GLU A 315 -19.51 -21.42 6.80
CA GLU A 315 -20.15 -21.01 8.05
C GLU A 315 -19.15 -21.00 9.21
N TRP A 316 -19.38 -20.11 10.17
CA TRP A 316 -18.65 -20.11 11.44
C TRP A 316 -19.34 -21.03 12.44
N ASN A 317 -18.56 -21.69 13.29
CA ASN A 317 -19.09 -22.35 14.48
C ASN A 317 -19.81 -21.34 15.39
N ASN A 318 -20.87 -21.81 16.05
CA ASN A 318 -21.57 -21.02 17.06
C ASN A 318 -20.67 -20.71 18.25
N GLY A 319 -20.77 -19.50 18.81
CA GLY A 319 -20.10 -19.11 20.06
C GLY A 319 -18.61 -18.74 19.93
N VAL A 320 -18.10 -18.53 18.71
CA VAL A 320 -16.71 -18.08 18.50
C VAL A 320 -16.57 -16.61 18.88
N ASP A 321 -15.95 -16.33 20.03
CA ASP A 321 -15.74 -14.97 20.57
C ASP A 321 -14.30 -14.44 20.42
N SER A 322 -13.37 -15.31 20.03
CA SER A 322 -11.95 -14.98 19.86
C SER A 322 -11.62 -14.48 18.44
N SER A 323 -10.37 -14.06 18.23
CA SER A 323 -9.89 -13.51 16.96
C SER A 323 -8.59 -14.14 16.53
N THR A 324 -8.41 -14.31 15.22
CA THR A 324 -7.13 -14.69 14.61
C THR A 324 -6.02 -13.72 15.02
N ARG A 325 -6.34 -12.44 15.23
CA ARG A 325 -5.37 -11.43 15.68
C ARG A 325 -4.88 -11.64 17.12
N LYS A 326 -5.60 -12.41 17.94
CA LYS A 326 -5.15 -12.79 19.30
C LYS A 326 -4.20 -14.00 19.29
N GLN A 327 -4.04 -14.66 18.13
CA GLN A 327 -3.13 -15.78 17.96
C GLN A 327 -1.73 -15.27 17.60
N SER A 328 -0.73 -15.74 18.33
CA SER A 328 0.66 -15.28 18.25
C SER A 328 1.35 -15.72 16.96
N THR A 329 1.09 -16.94 16.48
CA THR A 329 1.78 -17.50 15.31
C THR A 329 0.85 -17.68 14.10
N ALA A 330 1.45 -17.82 12.91
CA ALA A 330 0.70 -18.11 11.69
C ALA A 330 0.02 -19.49 11.74
N GLU A 331 0.66 -20.48 12.36
CA GLU A 331 0.11 -21.82 12.56
C GLU A 331 -1.09 -21.80 13.50
N ASP A 332 -1.02 -21.06 14.61
CA ASP A 332 -2.15 -20.91 15.54
C ASP A 332 -3.33 -20.20 14.86
N ARG A 333 -3.06 -19.24 13.98
CA ARG A 333 -4.09 -18.60 13.15
C ARG A 333 -4.76 -19.58 12.21
N ARG A 334 -3.97 -20.41 11.50
CA ARG A 334 -4.51 -21.45 10.61
C ARG A 334 -5.36 -22.46 11.38
N ARG A 335 -4.85 -22.97 12.51
CA ARG A 335 -5.58 -23.91 13.37
C ARG A 335 -6.88 -23.29 13.90
N PHE A 336 -6.85 -22.02 14.30
CA PHE A 336 -8.04 -21.30 14.72
C PHE A 336 -9.08 -21.22 13.61
N ILE A 337 -8.69 -20.87 12.38
CA ILE A 337 -9.62 -20.84 11.24
C ILE A 337 -10.13 -22.25 10.91
N ASP A 338 -9.24 -23.23 10.86
CA ASP A 338 -9.59 -24.61 10.48
C ASP A 338 -10.62 -25.21 11.42
N ASN A 339 -10.50 -24.95 12.72
CA ASN A 339 -11.43 -25.43 13.73
C ASN A 339 -12.77 -24.69 13.76
N ASN A 340 -12.86 -23.48 13.20
CA ASN A 340 -14.01 -22.59 13.43
C ASN A 340 -14.75 -22.14 12.17
N ILE A 341 -14.18 -22.28 10.98
CA ILE A 341 -14.89 -22.08 9.71
C ILE A 341 -15.04 -23.42 8.99
N ASN A 342 -16.27 -23.80 8.68
CA ASN A 342 -16.59 -25.04 7.99
C ASN A 342 -17.23 -24.78 6.63
N LEU A 343 -17.20 -25.82 5.78
CA LEU A 343 -18.00 -25.85 4.56
C LEU A 343 -19.40 -26.32 4.91
N LEU A 344 -20.41 -25.70 4.31
CA LEU A 344 -21.79 -26.18 4.44
C LEU A 344 -21.94 -27.59 3.86
N ASP A 345 -22.71 -28.42 4.56
CA ASP A 345 -22.97 -29.80 4.15
C ASP A 345 -23.83 -29.88 2.87
N GLY A 346 -23.64 -30.94 2.10
CA GLY A 346 -24.44 -31.22 0.90
C GLY A 346 -24.03 -30.46 -0.38
N LEU A 347 -22.98 -29.64 -0.33
CA LEU A 347 -22.47 -28.92 -1.50
C LEU A 347 -21.64 -29.84 -2.44
N ASP A 348 -21.99 -29.88 -3.73
CA ASP A 348 -21.15 -30.48 -4.77
C ASP A 348 -20.12 -29.47 -5.31
N LEU A 349 -18.89 -29.60 -4.82
CA LEU A 349 -17.76 -28.75 -5.22
C LEU A 349 -16.83 -29.45 -6.22
N LYS A 350 -17.11 -30.70 -6.61
CA LYS A 350 -16.19 -31.50 -7.41
C LYS A 350 -16.07 -30.93 -8.81
N GLY A 351 -14.85 -30.58 -9.21
CA GLY A 351 -14.56 -30.02 -10.53
C GLY A 351 -14.93 -28.54 -10.70
N LYS A 352 -15.51 -27.90 -9.68
CA LYS A 352 -16.04 -26.53 -9.76
C LYS A 352 -14.95 -25.47 -9.70
N SER A 353 -15.14 -24.39 -10.43
CA SER A 353 -14.35 -23.16 -10.34
C SER A 353 -15.05 -22.15 -9.42
N ILE A 354 -14.35 -21.66 -8.40
CA ILE A 354 -14.96 -20.90 -7.30
C ILE A 354 -14.26 -19.53 -7.16
N ILE A 355 -15.04 -18.46 -7.11
CA ILE A 355 -14.57 -17.12 -6.73
C ILE A 355 -15.00 -16.87 -5.28
N ILE A 356 -14.06 -16.42 -4.44
CA ILE A 356 -14.27 -16.13 -3.02
C ILE A 356 -14.00 -14.64 -2.78
N LEU A 357 -14.91 -13.95 -2.11
CA LEU A 357 -14.71 -12.58 -1.64
C LEU A 357 -14.44 -12.55 -0.12
N ASP A 358 -13.39 -11.86 0.30
CA ASP A 358 -13.01 -11.68 1.71
C ASP A 358 -12.78 -10.20 2.03
N ASP A 359 -12.83 -9.85 3.31
CA ASP A 359 -12.68 -8.47 3.75
C ASP A 359 -11.22 -8.01 3.76
N GLN A 360 -10.30 -8.84 4.23
CA GLN A 360 -8.92 -8.44 4.48
C GLN A 360 -7.92 -9.60 4.34
N TYR A 361 -6.95 -9.42 3.45
CA TYR A 361 -5.76 -10.26 3.37
C TYR A 361 -4.68 -9.75 4.32
N THR A 362 -4.27 -10.58 5.29
CA THR A 362 -3.20 -10.25 6.25
C THR A 362 -1.95 -11.11 6.01
N THR A 363 -1.95 -12.32 6.55
CA THR A 363 -0.87 -13.30 6.36
C THR A 363 -1.23 -14.37 5.33
N GLY A 364 -2.47 -14.38 4.84
CA GLY A 364 -3.00 -15.45 3.98
C GLY A 364 -3.55 -16.66 4.74
N ALA A 365 -3.49 -16.69 6.08
CA ALA A 365 -3.93 -17.86 6.85
C ALA A 365 -5.40 -18.25 6.59
N THR A 366 -6.32 -17.27 6.57
CA THR A 366 -7.72 -17.52 6.19
C THR A 366 -7.81 -18.08 4.78
N ALA A 367 -7.17 -17.43 3.80
CA ALA A 367 -7.20 -17.86 2.41
C ALA A 367 -6.67 -19.29 2.23
N ASP A 368 -5.49 -19.60 2.79
CA ASP A 368 -4.88 -20.92 2.72
C ASP A 368 -5.79 -22.01 3.28
N THR A 369 -6.35 -21.80 4.47
CA THR A 369 -7.21 -22.80 5.12
C THR A 369 -8.51 -23.02 4.34
N LEU A 370 -9.13 -21.97 3.82
CA LEU A 370 -10.35 -22.12 3.01
C LEU A 370 -10.06 -22.80 1.67
N LEU A 371 -8.93 -22.48 1.04
CA LEU A 371 -8.48 -23.16 -0.18
C LEU A 371 -8.27 -24.65 0.07
N GLU A 372 -7.58 -25.03 1.15
CA GLU A 372 -7.36 -26.44 1.52
C GLU A 372 -8.70 -27.19 1.70
N LYS A 373 -9.66 -26.60 2.40
CA LYS A 373 -11.01 -27.19 2.59
C LYS A 373 -11.74 -27.38 1.25
N LEU A 374 -11.74 -26.38 0.37
CA LEU A 374 -12.37 -26.47 -0.95
C LEU A 374 -11.68 -27.51 -1.84
N ARG A 375 -10.35 -27.57 -1.81
CA ARG A 375 -9.56 -28.57 -2.55
C ARG A 375 -9.84 -29.99 -2.07
N ALA A 376 -9.99 -30.19 -0.76
CA ALA A 376 -10.36 -31.49 -0.19
C ALA A 376 -11.74 -31.98 -0.67
N LYS A 377 -12.66 -31.06 -1.01
CA LYS A 377 -13.96 -31.37 -1.64
C LYS A 377 -13.91 -31.43 -3.18
N GLY A 378 -12.73 -31.28 -3.78
CA GLY A 378 -12.51 -31.48 -5.21
C GLY A 378 -12.68 -30.24 -6.09
N ALA A 379 -12.73 -29.02 -5.53
CA ALA A 379 -12.76 -27.79 -6.32
C ALA A 379 -11.56 -27.73 -7.29
N LYS A 380 -11.80 -27.29 -8.54
CA LYS A 380 -10.82 -27.29 -9.63
C LYS A 380 -10.06 -25.98 -9.78
N ASN A 381 -10.74 -24.85 -9.82
CA ASN A 381 -10.10 -23.53 -9.90
C ASN A 381 -10.60 -22.67 -8.74
N ILE A 382 -9.73 -21.88 -8.13
CA ILE A 382 -10.12 -21.00 -7.04
C ILE A 382 -9.47 -19.63 -7.23
N LEU A 383 -10.29 -18.59 -7.25
CA LEU A 383 -9.85 -17.20 -7.20
C LEU A 383 -10.28 -16.60 -5.86
N PHE A 384 -9.30 -16.18 -5.07
CA PHE A 384 -9.52 -15.51 -3.80
C PHE A 384 -9.33 -14.00 -3.98
N ILE A 385 -10.38 -13.23 -3.78
CA ILE A 385 -10.39 -11.77 -3.85
C ILE A 385 -10.53 -11.23 -2.43
N ALA A 386 -9.60 -10.41 -1.97
CA ALA A 386 -9.78 -9.64 -0.75
C ALA A 386 -9.92 -8.15 -1.08
N LEU A 387 -10.84 -7.48 -0.38
CA LEU A 387 -11.05 -6.04 -0.56
C LEU A 387 -9.80 -5.25 -0.20
N PHE A 388 -9.19 -5.58 0.94
CA PHE A 388 -8.02 -4.87 1.46
C PHE A 388 -6.85 -5.82 1.75
N GLN A 389 -5.62 -5.35 1.62
CA GLN A 389 -4.44 -6.02 2.15
C GLN A 389 -3.81 -5.17 3.26
N LEU A 390 -3.54 -5.80 4.40
CA LEU A 390 -2.73 -5.18 5.44
C LEU A 390 -1.26 -5.17 5.00
N ILE A 391 -0.72 -3.99 4.74
CA ILE A 391 0.70 -3.79 4.40
C ILE A 391 1.51 -3.49 5.67
N ASN A 392 2.82 -3.69 5.59
CA ASN A 392 3.75 -3.50 6.70
C ASN A 392 3.72 -2.07 7.23
N SER A 393 4.05 -1.90 8.52
CA SER A 393 4.20 -0.58 9.10
C SER A 393 5.48 0.09 8.60
N VAL A 394 5.39 1.36 8.22
CA VAL A 394 6.55 2.24 8.01
C VAL A 394 6.54 3.26 9.15
N ASP A 395 7.63 3.30 9.91
CA ASP A 395 7.77 4.22 11.03
C ASP A 395 7.85 5.68 10.55
N SER A 396 7.40 6.60 11.40
CA SER A 396 7.53 8.03 11.11
C SER A 396 8.89 8.53 11.59
N ASN A 397 9.51 9.41 10.82
CA ASN A 397 10.74 10.10 11.21
C ASN A 397 10.46 11.37 12.04
N ARG A 398 9.28 11.47 12.66
CA ARG A 398 8.90 12.62 13.50
C ARG A 398 9.35 12.40 14.94
N ASP A 399 10.17 13.31 15.45
CA ASP A 399 10.55 13.31 16.86
C ASP A 399 9.38 13.61 17.79
N CYS A 400 9.33 12.91 18.92
CA CYS A 400 8.43 13.25 20.01
C CYS A 400 8.95 14.50 20.73
N PRO A 401 8.24 15.64 20.68
CA PRO A 401 8.73 16.89 21.27
C PRO A 401 8.92 16.79 22.78
N LYS A 402 8.10 15.99 23.47
CA LYS A 402 8.22 15.75 24.91
C LYS A 402 9.42 14.88 25.28
N CYS A 403 9.76 13.89 24.47
CA CYS A 403 10.94 13.06 24.73
C CYS A 403 12.21 13.83 24.41
N LEU A 404 12.22 14.57 23.30
CA LEU A 404 13.34 15.41 22.89
C LEU A 404 13.69 16.45 23.96
N ALA A 405 12.67 17.13 24.52
CA ALA A 405 12.85 18.07 25.63
C ALA A 405 13.46 17.44 26.90
N ASN A 406 13.37 16.12 27.07
CA ASN A 406 13.93 15.36 28.18
C ASN A 406 15.24 14.62 27.81
N GLY A 407 15.87 14.96 26.68
CA GLY A 407 17.09 14.32 26.22
C GLY A 407 16.92 12.89 25.69
N LEU A 408 15.68 12.47 25.40
CA LEU A 408 15.37 11.16 24.84
C LEU A 408 15.05 11.30 23.35
N ASN A 409 15.76 10.54 22.50
CA ASN A 409 15.44 10.45 21.08
C ASN A 409 14.36 9.37 20.88
N LYS A 410 13.09 9.78 20.82
CA LYS A 410 11.95 8.88 20.58
C LYS A 410 11.13 9.39 19.40
N LEU A 411 10.88 8.51 18.44
CA LEU A 411 10.03 8.81 17.30
C LEU A 411 8.55 8.62 17.64
N LEU A 412 7.70 9.41 16.97
CA LEU A 412 6.26 9.24 17.00
C LEU A 412 5.85 8.11 16.07
N GLN A 413 4.88 7.31 16.50
CA GLN A 413 4.24 6.31 15.65
C GLN A 413 2.93 6.87 15.11
N LEU A 414 2.71 6.75 13.81
CA LEU A 414 1.43 7.05 13.20
C LEU A 414 0.43 5.94 13.55
N LYS A 415 -0.60 6.30 14.31
CA LYS A 415 -1.69 5.43 14.74
C LYS A 415 -2.99 5.87 14.10
N ILE A 416 -3.99 4.99 14.16
CA ILE A 416 -5.32 5.25 13.65
C ILE A 416 -6.32 4.96 14.75
N ASN A 417 -7.22 5.92 14.98
CA ASN A 417 -8.36 5.69 15.83
C ASN A 417 -9.33 4.78 15.08
N ARG A 418 -9.57 3.58 15.61
CA ARG A 418 -10.39 2.56 14.94
C ARG A 418 -11.87 2.92 14.86
N GLU A 419 -12.35 3.76 15.77
CA GLU A 419 -13.74 4.23 15.78
C GLU A 419 -13.97 5.28 14.70
N THR A 420 -12.93 6.05 14.36
CA THR A 420 -13.09 7.23 13.50
C THR A 420 -12.36 7.12 12.17
N GLY A 421 -11.43 6.16 12.04
CA GLY A 421 -10.51 6.05 10.90
C GLY A 421 -9.44 7.15 10.85
N VAL A 422 -9.45 8.11 11.79
CA VAL A 422 -8.55 9.27 11.76
C VAL A 422 -7.16 8.90 12.27
N LYS A 423 -6.16 9.38 11.54
CA LYS A 423 -4.74 9.24 11.86
C LYS A 423 -4.30 10.23 12.94
N PHE A 424 -3.38 9.81 13.80
CA PHE A 424 -2.73 10.65 14.80
C PHE A 424 -1.34 10.12 15.11
N TYR A 425 -0.41 11.01 15.43
CA TYR A 425 0.92 10.63 15.88
C TYR A 425 0.90 10.36 17.37
N SER A 426 1.63 9.33 17.82
CA SER A 426 1.68 8.95 19.22
C SER A 426 3.05 8.42 19.63
N CYS A 427 3.59 8.97 20.72
CA CYS A 427 4.74 8.42 21.40
C CYS A 427 4.27 7.31 22.35
N VAL A 428 4.56 6.04 22.04
CA VAL A 428 3.95 4.89 22.74
C VAL A 428 4.56 4.70 24.13
N PRO A 429 3.76 4.75 25.22
CA PRO A 429 4.31 4.64 26.57
C PRO A 429 4.55 3.18 27.03
N PRO A 430 5.35 2.95 28.10
CA PRO A 430 5.58 1.63 28.72
C PRO A 430 4.32 0.81 29.02
N LYS A 431 3.26 1.46 29.49
CA LYS A 431 1.96 0.80 29.73
C LYS A 431 1.32 0.17 28.48
N ALA A 432 1.78 0.56 27.30
CA ALA A 432 1.35 0.02 26.01
C ALA A 432 2.52 -0.70 25.30
N GLN A 433 3.48 -1.22 26.07
CA GLN A 433 4.68 -1.93 25.58
C GLN A 433 5.60 -1.07 24.71
N GLY A 434 5.54 0.27 24.83
CA GLY A 434 6.52 1.17 24.24
C GLY A 434 7.53 1.68 25.26
N ASP A 435 8.35 2.66 24.90
CA ASP A 435 9.36 3.28 25.77
C ASP A 435 9.28 4.82 25.75
N GLY A 436 8.16 5.35 25.25
CA GLY A 436 7.87 6.75 25.06
C GLY A 436 7.06 7.39 26.19
N CYS A 437 6.62 8.64 26.00
CA CYS A 437 5.98 9.44 27.05
C CYS A 437 4.45 9.55 26.94
N GLY A 438 3.80 8.92 25.95
CA GLY A 438 2.35 9.03 25.74
C GLY A 438 1.88 10.32 25.05
N TYR A 439 2.79 11.11 24.47
CA TYR A 439 2.42 12.28 23.67
C TYR A 439 1.58 11.88 22.45
N SER A 440 0.65 12.74 22.04
CA SER A 440 -0.09 12.59 20.78
C SER A 440 -0.48 13.93 20.16
N ASP A 441 -0.56 13.96 18.83
CA ASP A 441 -1.04 15.07 18.01
C ASP A 441 -1.75 14.57 16.74
N SER A 442 -2.49 15.43 16.03
CA SER A 442 -3.23 15.02 14.83
C SER A 442 -2.37 14.93 13.56
N GLY A 443 -1.11 15.36 13.61
CA GLY A 443 -0.25 15.44 12.44
C GLY A 443 -0.52 16.62 11.50
N VAL A 444 -1.62 17.35 11.70
CA VAL A 444 -2.02 18.51 10.90
C VAL A 444 -1.31 19.76 11.42
N LEU A 445 -0.50 20.39 10.58
CA LEU A 445 0.14 21.66 10.92
C LEU A 445 -0.89 22.78 10.91
N CYS A 446 -0.82 23.64 11.93
CA CYS A 446 -1.61 24.85 11.99
C CYS A 446 -1.12 25.79 10.86
N PRO A 447 -1.97 26.14 9.89
CA PRO A 447 -1.56 27.01 8.77
C PRO A 447 -1.11 28.38 9.27
N LYS A 448 -1.77 28.91 10.31
CA LYS A 448 -1.42 30.21 10.89
C LYS A 448 -0.06 30.19 11.59
N CYS A 449 0.24 29.17 12.39
CA CYS A 449 1.56 29.06 13.02
C CYS A 449 2.66 28.80 12.00
N SER A 450 2.37 28.01 10.95
CA SER A 450 3.34 27.71 9.90
C SER A 450 3.76 28.95 9.12
N GLN A 451 2.82 29.86 8.84
CA GLN A 451 3.11 31.18 8.24
C GLN A 451 4.02 32.05 9.12
N GLU A 452 3.98 31.85 10.44
CA GLU A 452 4.82 32.55 11.42
C GLU A 452 6.15 31.79 11.69
N GLY A 453 6.48 30.78 10.89
CA GLY A 453 7.69 29.95 11.05
C GLY A 453 7.63 28.97 12.22
N MET A 454 6.44 28.73 12.79
CA MET A 454 6.24 27.83 13.93
C MET A 454 5.56 26.52 13.49
N ASN A 455 6.21 25.39 13.74
CA ASN A 455 5.61 24.06 13.52
C ASN A 455 4.71 23.64 14.69
N LYS A 456 3.49 24.19 14.73
CA LYS A 456 2.47 23.80 15.73
C LYS A 456 1.46 22.86 15.10
N TYR A 457 1.26 21.71 15.73
CA TYR A 457 0.26 20.74 15.30
C TYR A 457 -1.09 21.01 15.97
N MET A 458 -2.14 20.90 15.18
CA MET A 458 -3.50 20.99 15.65
C MET A 458 -3.90 19.71 16.39
N LYS A 459 -5.01 19.79 17.12
CA LYS A 459 -5.65 18.65 17.78
C LYS A 459 -7.05 18.53 17.25
N GLU A 460 -7.46 17.31 16.90
CA GLU A 460 -8.88 17.03 16.66
C GLU A 460 -9.66 17.30 17.96
N ARG A 461 -10.76 18.01 17.82
CA ARG A 461 -11.74 18.27 18.87
C ARG A 461 -13.13 18.00 18.32
N THR A 462 -14.04 17.61 19.21
CA THR A 462 -15.45 17.46 18.90
C THR A 462 -16.20 18.64 19.49
N ASN A 463 -17.02 19.30 18.67
CA ASN A 463 -17.97 20.29 19.16
C ASN A 463 -19.05 19.55 19.97
N SER A 464 -19.17 19.86 21.25
CA SER A 464 -20.10 19.16 22.16
C SER A 464 -21.57 19.38 21.84
N GLN A 465 -21.91 20.43 21.08
CA GLN A 465 -23.29 20.75 20.72
C GLN A 465 -23.72 20.08 19.41
N THR A 466 -22.83 20.04 18.42
CA THR A 466 -23.17 19.53 17.09
C THR A 466 -22.64 18.12 16.84
N GLY A 467 -21.68 17.65 17.63
CA GLY A 467 -20.93 16.42 17.36
C GLY A 467 -19.90 16.56 16.23
N ASN A 468 -19.83 17.73 15.58
CA ASN A 468 -18.92 17.95 14.46
C ASN A 468 -17.47 18.00 14.93
N LYS A 469 -16.58 17.44 14.11
CA LYS A 469 -15.16 17.41 14.38
C LYS A 469 -14.45 18.57 13.71
N PHE A 470 -13.46 19.14 14.39
CA PHE A 470 -12.63 20.22 13.90
C PHE A 470 -11.21 20.09 14.43
N TYR A 471 -10.23 20.55 13.66
CA TYR A 471 -8.88 20.75 14.16
C TYR A 471 -8.81 22.05 14.94
N SER A 472 -8.06 22.04 16.05
CA SER A 472 -7.80 23.22 16.88
C SER A 472 -6.32 23.29 17.23
N CYS A 473 -5.67 24.40 16.89
CA CYS A 473 -4.34 24.74 17.37
C CYS A 473 -4.41 25.01 18.89
N PRO A 474 -3.54 24.41 19.72
CA PRO A 474 -3.51 24.65 21.17
C PRO A 474 -3.40 26.15 21.50
N LYS A 475 -3.97 26.62 22.62
CA LYS A 475 -3.89 28.03 23.07
C LYS A 475 -3.42 28.11 24.53
N PRO A 476 -2.64 29.13 24.94
CA PRO A 476 -2.27 29.33 26.35
C PRO A 476 -3.51 29.42 27.27
N PRO A 477 -3.44 28.92 28.52
CA PRO A 477 -2.28 28.28 29.17
C PRO A 477 -2.08 26.80 28.80
N TYR A 478 -2.96 26.23 27.95
CA TYR A 478 -3.01 24.80 27.65
C TYR A 478 -2.09 24.37 26.49
N GLY A 479 -1.31 25.30 25.94
CA GLY A 479 -0.35 25.09 24.86
C GLY A 479 0.21 26.42 24.36
N ASP A 480 1.12 26.36 23.38
CA ASP A 480 1.88 27.49 22.82
C ASP A 480 1.48 27.83 21.37
N GLY A 481 0.27 27.45 20.96
CA GLY A 481 -0.26 27.74 19.63
C GLY A 481 -1.20 28.96 19.58
N CYS A 482 -1.71 29.24 18.38
CA CYS A 482 -2.45 30.47 18.09
C CYS A 482 -3.98 30.36 18.26
N GLY A 483 -4.52 29.17 18.62
CA GLY A 483 -5.96 28.96 18.74
C GLY A 483 -6.73 28.87 17.42
N TYR A 484 -6.06 28.77 16.27
CA TYR A 484 -6.69 28.58 14.96
C TYR A 484 -7.54 27.30 14.95
N THR A 485 -8.66 27.30 14.23
CA THR A 485 -9.53 26.14 14.07
C THR A 485 -9.98 25.99 12.62
N GLU A 486 -10.11 24.77 12.15
CA GLU A 486 -10.70 24.44 10.84
C GLU A 486 -11.53 23.16 10.96
N ASN A 487 -12.58 23.03 10.16
CA ASN A 487 -13.39 21.81 10.16
C ASN A 487 -12.60 20.66 9.52
N ILE A 488 -12.85 19.45 10.01
CA ILE A 488 -12.36 18.23 9.36
C ILE A 488 -13.34 17.93 8.22
N GLU A 489 -12.91 18.11 6.97
CA GLU A 489 -13.69 17.74 5.78
C GLU A 489 -13.89 16.22 5.68
#